data_AF-A0A2X2WPB5-F1
#
_entry.id   AF-A0A2X2WPB5-F1
#
_cell.length_a   1.000
_cell.length_b   1.000
_cell.length_c   1.000
_cell.angle_alpha   90.00
_cell.angle_beta   90.00
_cell.angle_gamma   90.00
#
_symmetry.space_group_name_H-M   'P 1'
#
loop_
_entity.id
_entity.type
_entity.pdbx_description
1 polymer ?
#
loop_
_entity_poly.entity_id
_entity_poly.type
_entity_poly.pdbx_seq_one_letter_code
_entity_poly.pdbx_strand_id
1 'polypeptide(L)'
;MTFPIEKVRADFPVLTREVNGLPLAYLDSAASAQKPNQVIDAEAEFYRHGYAAVHRGIHTLSAQATEKMENVRKQASLFINARSAGRAGVRTWDDRGHQPCCQQLGAGECSGWR
;
A
#
# COMPACT_ATOMS: atom_id res chain seq x y z
N MET A 1 25.43 13.61 4.22
CA MET A 1 24.17 12.84 4.10
C MET A 1 24.55 11.36 4.13
N THR A 2 24.17 10.62 5.17
CA THR A 2 24.53 9.20 5.31
C THR A 2 23.30 8.35 4.97
N PHE A 3 23.08 8.13 3.67
CA PHE A 3 22.04 7.20 3.21
C PHE A 3 22.73 5.91 2.75
N PRO A 4 22.61 4.79 3.50
CA PRO A 4 23.33 3.57 3.20
C PRO A 4 22.66 2.81 2.05
N ILE A 5 22.98 3.20 0.82
CA ILE A 5 22.36 2.64 -0.40
C ILE A 5 22.49 1.11 -0.49
N GLU A 6 23.64 0.55 -0.09
CA GLU A 6 23.86 -0.90 -0.14
C GLU A 6 22.93 -1.66 0.82
N LYS A 7 22.61 -1.08 1.98
CA LYS A 7 21.63 -1.68 2.91
C LYS A 7 20.24 -1.67 2.29
N VAL A 8 19.85 -0.54 1.69
CA VAL A 8 18.55 -0.40 1.04
C VAL A 8 18.43 -1.38 -0.13
N ARG A 9 19.46 -1.53 -0.97
CA ARG A 9 19.45 -2.50 -2.08
C ARG A 9 19.32 -3.94 -1.59
N ALA A 10 19.93 -4.29 -0.46
CA ALA A 10 19.84 -5.62 0.13
C ALA A 10 18.41 -5.99 0.59
N ASP A 11 17.58 -4.99 0.91
CA ASP A 11 16.18 -5.22 1.27
C ASP A 11 15.30 -5.61 0.06
N PHE A 12 15.75 -5.37 -1.18
CA PHE A 12 14.98 -5.70 -2.39
C PHE A 12 15.53 -6.97 -3.06
N PRO A 13 14.94 -8.16 -2.81
CA PRO A 13 15.49 -9.43 -3.30
C PRO A 13 15.51 -9.53 -4.83
N VAL A 14 14.62 -8.82 -5.52
CA VAL A 14 14.58 -8.82 -6.99
C VAL A 14 15.80 -8.16 -7.63
N LEU A 15 16.47 -7.23 -6.94
CA LEU A 15 17.61 -6.49 -7.50
C LEU A 15 18.89 -7.33 -7.61
N THR A 16 18.94 -8.51 -6.98
CA THR A 16 20.05 -9.47 -7.12
C THR A 16 19.85 -10.43 -8.29
N ARG A 17 18.72 -10.35 -9.00
CA ARG A 17 18.39 -11.24 -10.12
C ARG A 17 19.15 -10.83 -11.38
N GLU A 18 19.46 -11.83 -12.19
CA GLU A 18 19.96 -11.63 -13.56
C GLU A 18 18.82 -11.75 -14.59
N VAL A 19 18.87 -10.90 -15.61
CA VAL A 19 17.97 -10.93 -16.77
C VAL A 19 18.84 -10.96 -18.01
N ASN A 20 18.64 -11.96 -18.87
CA ASN A 20 19.46 -12.17 -20.08
C ASN A 20 20.97 -12.32 -19.79
N GLY A 21 21.33 -12.90 -18.65
CA GLY A 21 22.73 -13.09 -18.22
C GLY A 21 23.43 -11.80 -17.77
N LEU A 22 22.67 -10.72 -17.52
CA LEU A 22 23.19 -9.45 -17.01
C LEU A 22 22.50 -9.08 -15.69
N PRO A 23 23.18 -8.36 -14.78
CA PRO A 23 22.56 -7.85 -13.56
C PRO A 23 21.35 -6.96 -13.87
N LEU A 24 20.24 -7.16 -13.15
CA LEU A 24 19.03 -6.38 -13.35
C LEU A 24 19.24 -4.90 -12.96
N ALA A 25 19.10 -4.01 -13.93
CA ALA A 25 18.91 -2.57 -13.71
C ALA A 25 17.44 -2.21 -13.95
N TYR A 26 16.64 -2.14 -12.88
CA TYR A 26 15.21 -1.84 -12.96
C TYR A 26 14.95 -0.33 -13.00
N LEU A 27 14.78 0.24 -14.21
CA LEU A 27 14.56 1.67 -14.44
C LEU A 27 13.10 2.05 -14.70
N ASP A 28 12.15 1.19 -14.35
CA ASP A 28 10.70 1.38 -14.58
C ASP A 28 9.89 1.48 -13.27
N SER A 29 10.50 2.07 -12.23
CA SER A 29 9.85 2.20 -10.91
C SER A 29 8.66 3.17 -10.91
N ALA A 30 8.53 4.01 -11.93
CA ALA A 30 7.40 4.92 -12.10
C ALA A 30 6.10 4.18 -12.45
N ALA A 31 6.19 3.07 -13.20
CA ALA A 31 5.03 2.22 -13.49
C ALA A 31 4.65 1.37 -12.28
N SER A 32 5.62 0.71 -11.64
CA SER A 32 5.42 0.03 -10.36
C SER A 32 6.75 -0.15 -9.63
N ALA A 33 6.81 0.21 -8.35
CA ALA A 33 8.01 0.01 -7.56
C ALA A 33 8.21 -1.48 -7.19
N GLN A 34 9.48 -1.89 -7.05
CA GLN A 34 9.82 -3.16 -6.43
C GLN A 34 9.48 -3.15 -4.93
N LYS A 35 9.31 -4.33 -4.34
CA LYS A 35 8.84 -4.48 -2.96
C LYS A 35 10.00 -4.98 -2.10
N PRO A 36 10.29 -4.35 -0.95
CA PRO A 36 11.32 -4.82 -0.05
C PRO A 36 10.79 -6.02 0.78
N ASN A 37 11.70 -6.81 1.34
CA ASN A 37 11.37 -8.01 2.13
C ASN A 37 10.40 -7.70 3.27
N GLN A 38 10.55 -6.56 3.95
CA GLN A 38 9.68 -6.15 5.06
C GLN A 38 8.20 -6.06 4.65
N VAL A 39 7.91 -5.66 3.41
CA VAL A 39 6.52 -5.60 2.89
C VAL A 39 6.01 -7.00 2.59
N ILE A 40 6.84 -7.82 1.93
CA ILE A 40 6.50 -9.20 1.55
C ILE A 40 6.24 -10.04 2.80
N ASP A 41 7.12 -9.93 3.79
CA ASP A 41 7.04 -10.67 5.04
C ASP A 41 5.84 -10.25 5.88
N ALA A 42 5.52 -8.95 5.95
CA ALA A 42 4.35 -8.47 6.66
C ALA A 42 3.04 -9.01 6.07
N GLU A 43 2.93 -9.04 4.74
CA GLU A 43 1.77 -9.63 4.05
C GLU A 43 1.71 -11.15 4.26
N ALA A 44 2.85 -11.84 4.09
CA ALA A 44 2.93 -13.28 4.28
C ALA A 44 2.60 -13.70 5.72
N GLU A 45 3.10 -12.98 6.71
CA GLU A 45 2.82 -13.19 8.13
C GLU A 45 1.33 -13.01 8.45
N PHE A 46 0.70 -11.96 7.89
CA PHE A 46 -0.73 -11.74 8.03
C PHE A 46 -1.53 -12.92 7.48
N TYR A 47 -1.20 -13.41 6.28
CA TYR A 47 -1.91 -14.56 5.70
C TYR A 47 -1.67 -15.86 6.45
N ARG A 48 -0.45 -16.09 6.96
CA ARG A 48 -0.11 -17.33 7.68
C ARG A 48 -0.72 -17.40 9.08
N HIS A 49 -0.76 -16.27 9.80
CA HIS A 49 -1.05 -16.28 11.24
C HIS A 49 -2.22 -15.40 11.68
N GLY A 50 -2.69 -14.47 10.84
CA GLY A 50 -3.66 -13.45 11.23
C GLY A 50 -4.87 -13.30 10.30
N TYR A 51 -5.03 -14.18 9.32
CA TYR A 51 -6.08 -14.03 8.31
C TYR A 51 -7.47 -14.30 8.90
N ALA A 52 -8.35 -13.32 8.79
CA ALA A 52 -9.76 -13.44 9.11
C ALA A 52 -10.58 -12.36 8.37
N ALA A 53 -11.88 -12.61 8.20
CA ALA A 53 -12.79 -11.62 7.65
C ALA A 53 -12.87 -10.38 8.56
N VAL A 54 -12.69 -9.19 7.99
CA VAL A 54 -12.73 -7.91 8.70
C VAL A 54 -14.18 -7.39 8.79
N HIS A 55 -14.50 -6.59 9.81
CA HIS A 55 -15.81 -5.91 10.06
C HIS A 55 -16.97 -6.71 10.68
N ARG A 56 -17.03 -8.04 10.60
CA ARG A 56 -18.22 -8.79 11.08
C ARG A 56 -17.95 -10.09 11.85
N GLY A 57 -16.74 -10.30 12.35
CA GLY A 57 -16.44 -11.47 13.17
C GLY A 57 -16.49 -11.18 14.67
N ILE A 58 -17.21 -12.03 15.40
CA ILE A 58 -17.28 -12.03 16.87
C ILE A 58 -16.02 -12.70 17.47
N HIS A 59 -15.26 -13.43 16.66
CA HIS A 59 -14.11 -14.23 17.08
C HIS A 59 -12.80 -13.42 17.07
N THR A 60 -11.87 -13.82 17.94
CA THR A 60 -10.61 -13.10 18.24
C THR A 60 -9.77 -12.74 17.02
N LEU A 61 -9.64 -13.65 16.04
CA LEU A 61 -8.85 -13.37 14.83
C LEU A 61 -9.45 -12.26 13.97
N SER A 62 -10.78 -12.17 13.89
CA SER A 62 -11.45 -11.10 13.14
C SER A 62 -11.31 -9.75 13.83
N ALA A 63 -11.38 -9.71 15.16
CA ALA A 63 -11.13 -8.50 15.93
C ALA A 63 -9.69 -8.00 15.72
N GLN A 64 -8.70 -8.91 15.80
CA GLN A 64 -7.29 -8.59 15.57
C GLN A 64 -7.01 -8.14 14.14
N ALA A 65 -7.60 -8.80 13.14
CA ALA A 65 -7.46 -8.40 11.73
C ALA A 65 -8.07 -7.00 11.48
N THR A 66 -9.23 -6.72 12.08
CA THR A 66 -9.88 -5.41 12.01
C THR A 66 -9.03 -4.32 12.65
N GLU A 67 -8.48 -4.58 13.84
CA GLU A 67 -7.60 -3.63 14.53
C GLU A 67 -6.33 -3.35 13.70
N LYS A 68 -5.71 -4.38 13.12
CA LYS A 68 -4.54 -4.23 12.24
C LYS A 68 -4.86 -3.36 11.03
N MET A 69 -6.00 -3.57 10.36
CA MET A 69 -6.43 -2.75 9.23
C MET A 69 -6.64 -1.28 9.62
N GLU A 70 -7.34 -1.01 10.73
CA GLU A 70 -7.58 0.34 11.21
C GLU A 70 -6.30 1.05 11.63
N ASN A 71 -5.34 0.31 12.21
CA ASN A 71 -4.02 0.83 12.52
C ASN A 71 -3.26 1.26 11.26
N VAL A 72 -3.27 0.44 10.20
CA VAL A 72 -2.67 0.84 8.91
C VAL A 72 -3.35 2.08 8.34
N ARG A 73 -4.69 2.18 8.43
CA ARG A 73 -5.43 3.38 7.99
C ARG A 73 -5.00 4.63 8.76
N LYS A 74 -4.78 4.51 10.07
CA LYS A 74 -4.25 5.60 10.89
C LYS A 74 -2.83 5.97 10.46
N GLN A 75 -1.94 5.01 10.26
CA GLN A 75 -0.57 5.27 9.78
C GLN A 75 -0.57 5.96 8.42
N ALA A 76 -1.38 5.47 7.47
CA ALA A 76 -1.54 6.09 6.16
C ALA A 76 -2.07 7.53 6.26
N SER A 77 -3.04 7.77 7.17
CA SER A 77 -3.56 9.12 7.40
C SER A 77 -2.49 10.07 7.93
N LEU A 78 -1.60 9.60 8.81
CA LEU A 78 -0.47 10.40 9.32
C LEU A 78 0.57 10.63 8.22
N PHE A 79 0.86 9.61 7.41
CA PHE A 79 1.82 9.70 6.31
C PHE A 79 1.46 10.78 5.28
N ILE A 80 0.17 10.89 4.93
CA ILE A 80 -0.34 11.95 4.04
C ILE A 80 -0.81 13.21 4.77
N ASN A 81 -0.59 13.29 6.09
CA ASN A 81 -1.06 14.39 6.95
C ASN A 81 -2.57 14.71 6.82
N ALA A 82 -3.41 13.68 6.67
CA ALA A 82 -4.85 13.83 6.64
C ALA A 82 -5.42 14.14 8.03
N ARG A 83 -6.37 15.07 8.09
CA ARG A 83 -7.03 15.53 9.33
C ARG A 83 -7.79 14.44 10.11
N SER A 84 -8.12 13.31 9.48
CA SER A 84 -8.75 12.18 10.18
C SER A 84 -8.58 10.87 9.40
N ALA A 85 -8.40 9.75 10.11
CA ALA A 85 -8.37 8.42 9.52
C ALA A 85 -9.66 8.09 8.74
N GLY A 86 -10.80 8.65 9.17
CA GLY A 86 -12.09 8.62 8.47
C GLY A 86 -12.04 9.09 7.01
N ARG A 87 -11.15 10.05 6.70
CA ARG A 87 -11.01 10.62 5.35
C ARG A 87 -10.00 9.88 4.47
N ALA A 88 -9.13 9.06 5.07
CA ALA A 88 -8.23 8.17 4.34
C ALA A 88 -8.97 6.87 4.02
N GLY A 89 -9.72 6.87 2.91
CA GLY A 89 -10.34 5.65 2.40
C GLY A 89 -9.28 4.71 1.83
N VAL A 90 -9.30 3.44 2.24
CA VAL A 90 -8.51 2.38 1.58
C VAL A 90 -9.21 2.05 0.27
N ARG A 91 -8.51 2.22 -0.85
CA ARG A 91 -9.01 1.93 -2.19
C ARG A 91 -7.92 1.25 -3.00
N THR A 92 -8.33 0.40 -3.93
CA THR A 92 -7.44 -0.03 -5.00
C THR A 92 -7.04 1.19 -5.82
N TRP A 93 -5.74 1.37 -6.04
CA TRP A 93 -5.26 2.43 -6.91
C TRP A 93 -5.46 1.97 -8.35
N ASP A 94 -6.53 2.47 -8.96
CA ASP A 94 -6.83 2.32 -10.38
C ASP A 94 -7.27 3.69 -10.95
N ASP A 95 -7.31 3.80 -12.27
CA ASP A 95 -7.77 5.02 -12.95
C ASP A 95 -9.23 5.38 -12.59
N ARG A 96 -9.97 4.49 -11.92
CA ARG A 96 -11.37 4.70 -11.52
C ARG A 96 -11.49 5.42 -10.18
N GLY A 97 -10.40 5.71 -9.47
CA GLY A 97 -10.44 6.52 -8.25
C GLY A 97 -11.09 7.91 -8.43
N HIS A 98 -11.10 8.45 -9.65
CA HIS A 98 -11.72 9.73 -10.00
C HIS A 98 -13.26 9.66 -10.06
N GLN A 99 -13.82 8.53 -10.50
CA GLN A 99 -15.26 8.36 -10.74
C GLN A 99 -16.13 8.52 -9.47
N PRO A 100 -15.83 7.88 -8.32
CA PRO A 100 -16.64 8.03 -7.13
C PRO A 100 -16.51 9.44 -6.53
N CYS A 101 -15.36 10.11 -6.66
CA CYS A 101 -15.20 11.50 -6.23
C CYS A 101 -16.17 12.43 -6.99
N CYS A 102 -16.26 12.28 -8.32
CA CYS A 102 -17.20 13.03 -9.14
C CYS A 102 -18.66 12.72 -8.85
N GLN A 103 -18.98 11.47 -8.50
CA GLN A 103 -20.34 11.09 -8.11
C GLN A 103 -20.71 11.67 -6.74
N GLN A 104 -19.76 11.80 -5.81
CA GLN A 104 -20.01 12.31 -4.45
C GLN A 104 -20.02 13.83 -4.35
N LEU A 105 -19.27 14.53 -5.19
CA LEU A 105 -19.22 16.00 -5.23
C LEU A 105 -20.28 16.63 -6.15
N GLY A 106 -20.98 15.82 -6.96
CA GLY A 106 -21.92 16.30 -7.96
C GLY A 106 -21.19 16.75 -9.24
N ALA A 107 -21.81 16.50 -10.39
CA ALA A 107 -21.19 16.60 -11.72
C ALA A 107 -20.63 18.00 -12.10
N GLY A 108 -20.93 19.06 -11.32
CA GLY A 108 -20.51 20.43 -11.58
C GLY A 108 -19.03 20.72 -11.26
N GLU A 109 -18.42 20.03 -10.29
CA GLU A 109 -17.06 20.32 -9.81
C GLU A 109 -15.96 19.52 -10.53
N CYS A 110 -16.32 18.50 -11.31
CA CYS A 110 -15.34 17.63 -12.00
C CYS A 110 -14.87 18.14 -13.38
N SER A 111 -15.38 19.28 -13.85
CA SER A 111 -15.03 19.83 -15.17
C SER A 111 -13.64 20.48 -15.24
N GLY A 112 -13.00 20.75 -14.09
CA GLY A 112 -11.68 21.40 -14.00
C GLY A 112 -10.47 20.46 -13.90
N TRP A 113 -10.68 19.14 -13.88
CA TRP A 113 -9.64 18.13 -13.67
C TRP A 113 -9.41 17.25 -14.91
N ARG A 114 -9.40 17.87 -16.09
CA ARG A 114 -9.13 17.20 -17.37
C ARG A 114 -7.90 17.81 -18.03
#